data_AF-A0A5D2KGN1-F1
#
_entry.id   AF-A0A5D2KGN1-F1
#
_cell.length_a   1.000
_cell.length_b   1.000
_cell.length_c   1.000
_cell.angle_alpha   90.00
_cell.angle_beta   90.00
_cell.angle_gamma   90.00
#
_symmetry.space_group_name_H-M   'P 1'
#
loop_
_entity.id
_entity.type
_entity.pdbx_description
1 polymer ?
#
loop_
_entity_poly.entity_id
_entity_poly.type
_entity_poly.pdbx_seq_one_letter_code
_entity_poly.pdbx_strand_id
1 'polypeptide(L)'
;MKKVTELPIMCGVEGGLIVYCLDEQEPMLWPSHEEVQSLLKKFYQVPEIERNKKSMKLETYYKEKGSKSRDQLKKQTRKTKDVKDLLRDNINANDIRGKARSKIRSEIGLTYHDPLIATIEDELR
;
A
#
# COMPACT_ATOMS: atom_id res chain seq x y z
N MET A 1 28.33 -3.06 -12.30
CA MET A 1 29.24 -2.04 -11.72
C MET A 1 28.71 -0.61 -11.76
N LYS A 2 28.05 -0.11 -12.83
CA LYS A 2 27.62 1.31 -12.95
C LYS A 2 26.98 1.96 -11.71
N LYS A 3 25.99 1.31 -11.07
CA LYS A 3 25.35 1.88 -9.87
C LYS A 3 26.31 2.06 -8.69
N VAL A 4 27.25 1.12 -8.55
CA VAL A 4 28.23 1.10 -7.46
C VAL A 4 29.33 2.14 -7.70
N THR A 5 29.61 2.47 -8.95
CA THR A 5 30.54 3.56 -9.31
C THR A 5 29.88 4.94 -9.20
N GLU A 6 28.61 5.07 -9.60
CA GLU A 6 27.90 6.36 -9.65
C GLU A 6 27.46 6.85 -8.26
N LEU A 7 26.97 5.97 -7.38
CA LEU A 7 26.44 6.37 -6.08
C LEU A 7 27.47 7.09 -5.18
N PRO A 8 28.69 6.57 -4.99
CA PRO A 8 29.71 7.26 -4.19
C PRO A 8 30.03 8.66 -4.75
N ILE A 9 30.11 8.77 -6.08
CA ILE A 9 30.40 10.03 -6.79
C ILE A 9 29.27 11.04 -6.56
N MET A 10 28.02 10.64 -6.77
CA MET A 10 26.86 11.53 -6.63
C MET A 10 26.66 12.00 -5.18
N CYS A 11 26.94 11.13 -4.22
CA CYS A 11 26.76 11.44 -2.81
C CYS A 11 28.00 12.09 -2.16
N GLY A 12 29.13 12.19 -2.88
CA GLY A 12 30.38 12.72 -2.34
C GLY A 12 30.92 11.88 -1.18
N VAL A 13 30.76 10.56 -1.24
CA VAL A 13 31.19 9.63 -0.19
C VAL A 13 32.25 8.67 -0.72
N GLU A 14 33.11 8.18 0.18
CA GLU A 14 33.97 7.05 -0.11
C GLU A 14 33.15 5.76 -0.15
N GLY A 15 33.44 4.86 -1.08
CA GLY A 15 32.68 3.62 -1.25
C GLY A 15 33.52 2.50 -1.86
N GLY A 16 33.19 1.27 -1.50
CA GLY A 16 33.83 0.07 -2.02
C GLY A 16 32.85 -1.09 -2.08
N LEU A 17 33.19 -2.09 -2.88
CA LEU A 17 32.41 -3.31 -3.04
C LEU A 17 33.31 -4.54 -2.92
N ILE A 18 32.81 -5.54 -2.20
CA ILE A 18 33.41 -6.86 -2.04
C ILE A 18 32.34 -7.89 -2.42
N VAL A 19 32.59 -8.68 -3.46
CA VAL A 19 31.68 -9.74 -3.91
C VAL A 19 32.41 -11.07 -3.88
N TYR A 20 31.87 -12.02 -3.13
CA TYR A 20 32.33 -13.41 -3.13
C TYR A 20 31.51 -14.20 -4.14
N CYS A 21 32.18 -14.81 -5.12
CA CYS A 21 31.58 -15.79 -6.01
C CYS A 21 31.89 -17.20 -5.48
N LEU A 22 30.99 -18.15 -5.64
CA LEU A 22 31.22 -19.54 -5.19
C LEU A 22 32.28 -20.26 -6.05
N ASP A 23 32.44 -19.82 -7.30
CA ASP A 23 33.33 -20.43 -8.28
C ASP A 23 34.71 -19.76 -8.36
N GLU A 24 34.93 -18.66 -7.62
CA GLU A 24 36.18 -17.90 -7.62
C GLU A 24 36.84 -17.96 -6.24
N GLN A 25 38.15 -18.18 -6.21
CA GLN A 25 38.91 -18.27 -4.95
C GLN A 25 39.11 -16.90 -4.29
N GLU A 26 39.19 -15.83 -5.10
CA GLU A 26 39.36 -14.46 -4.63
C GLU A 26 38.08 -13.64 -4.87
N PRO A 27 37.71 -12.73 -3.94
CA PRO A 27 36.56 -11.88 -4.15
C PRO A 27 36.82 -10.84 -5.25
N MET A 28 35.78 -10.49 -5.98
CA MET A 28 35.79 -9.29 -6.82
C MET A 28 35.76 -8.05 -5.92
N LEU A 29 36.73 -7.15 -6.15
CA LEU A 29 36.89 -5.91 -5.40
C LEU A 29 36.74 -4.70 -6.32
N TRP A 30 36.18 -3.64 -5.78
CA TRP A 30 36.11 -2.33 -6.45
C TRP A 30 36.25 -1.21 -5.41
N PRO A 31 37.03 -0.15 -5.68
CA PRO A 31 37.63 0.22 -6.97
C PRO A 31 38.96 -0.46 -7.28
N SER A 32 39.93 -0.45 -6.36
CA SER A 32 41.11 -1.33 -6.37
C SER A 32 41.24 -2.10 -5.06
N HIS A 33 42.15 -3.08 -5.02
CA HIS A 33 42.43 -3.85 -3.80
C HIS A 33 42.93 -2.95 -2.66
N GLU A 34 43.88 -2.06 -2.96
CA GLU A 34 44.49 -1.13 -2.00
C GLU A 34 43.47 -0.12 -1.45
N GLU A 35 42.61 0.40 -2.32
CA GLU A 35 41.57 1.33 -1.93
C GLU A 35 40.55 0.66 -1.01
N VAL A 36 40.08 -0.55 -1.37
CA VAL A 36 39.15 -1.30 -0.51
C VAL A 36 39.78 -1.62 0.84
N GLN A 37 41.05 -2.03 0.88
CA GLN A 37 41.75 -2.26 2.14
C GLN A 37 41.86 -0.99 3.00
N SER A 38 42.17 0.15 2.39
CA SER A 38 42.21 1.45 3.08
C SER A 38 40.84 1.83 3.66
N LEU A 39 39.76 1.63 2.89
CA LEU A 39 38.39 1.85 3.34
C LEU A 39 38.01 0.93 4.51
N LEU A 40 38.34 -0.36 4.43
CA LEU A 40 38.12 -1.30 5.53
C LEU A 40 38.88 -0.86 6.78
N LYS A 41 40.14 -0.44 6.65
CA LYS A 41 40.93 0.05 7.79
C LYS A 41 40.26 1.25 8.46
N LYS A 42 39.84 2.25 7.69
CA LYS A 42 39.07 3.41 8.21
C LYS A 42 37.75 2.97 8.85
N PHE A 43 37.06 2.01 8.24
CA PHE A 43 35.81 1.47 8.77
C PHE A 43 36.04 0.81 10.14
N TYR A 44 37.02 -0.08 10.28
CA TYR A 44 37.29 -0.77 11.55
C TYR A 44 37.89 0.11 12.65
N GLN A 45 38.39 1.31 12.32
CA GLN A 45 38.78 2.31 13.33
C GLN A 45 37.58 2.90 14.08
N VAL A 46 36.38 2.85 13.49
CA VAL A 46 35.15 3.33 14.14
C VAL A 46 34.59 2.24 15.08
N PRO A 47 34.19 2.56 16.32
CA PRO A 47 33.60 1.60 17.24
C PRO A 47 32.40 0.86 16.63
N GLU A 48 32.26 -0.43 16.93
CA GLU A 48 31.23 -1.29 16.33
C GLU A 48 29.81 -0.76 16.56
N ILE A 49 29.53 -0.24 17.77
CA ILE A 49 28.21 0.31 18.11
C ILE A 49 27.85 1.48 17.18
N GLU A 50 28.81 2.37 16.90
CA GLU A 50 28.60 3.52 16.03
C GLU A 50 28.44 3.11 14.57
N ARG A 51 29.22 2.12 14.11
CA ARG A 51 29.09 1.55 12.77
C ARG A 51 27.73 0.91 12.54
N ASN A 52 27.30 0.07 13.48
CA ASN A 52 26.06 -0.68 13.37
C ASN A 52 24.82 0.23 13.42
N LYS A 53 24.91 1.39 14.09
CA LYS A 53 23.83 2.38 14.14
C LYS A 53 23.46 2.95 12.77
N LYS A 54 24.43 3.10 11.87
CA LYS A 54 24.22 3.65 10.51
C LYS A 54 24.27 2.58 9.40
N SER A 55 24.52 1.33 9.76
CA SER A 55 24.53 0.22 8.83
C SER A 55 23.12 -0.20 8.45
N MET A 56 22.90 -0.52 7.17
CA MET A 56 21.64 -1.05 6.66
C MET A 56 21.85 -2.49 6.20
N LYS A 57 21.05 -3.41 6.76
CA LYS A 57 20.98 -4.80 6.26
C LYS A 57 19.89 -4.92 5.21
N LEU A 58 20.27 -5.38 4.02
CA LEU A 58 19.35 -5.47 2.88
C LEU A 58 18.15 -6.38 3.16
N GLU A 59 18.36 -7.50 3.85
CA GLU A 59 17.27 -8.39 4.28
C GLU A 59 16.27 -7.68 5.19
N THR A 60 16.76 -6.93 6.18
CA THR A 60 15.92 -6.18 7.11
C THR A 60 15.11 -5.12 6.37
N TYR A 61 15.75 -4.40 5.45
CA TYR A 61 15.09 -3.41 4.60
C TYR A 61 13.93 -4.02 3.81
N TYR A 62 14.15 -5.15 3.13
CA TYR A 62 13.09 -5.80 2.36
C TYR A 62 11.98 -6.39 3.25
N LYS A 63 12.33 -6.96 4.40
CA LYS A 63 11.35 -7.44 5.39
C LYS A 63 10.45 -6.31 5.88
N GLU A 64 11.02 -5.17 6.23
CA GLU A 64 10.28 -3.98 6.69
C GLU A 64 9.42 -3.37 5.58
N LYS A 65 9.96 -3.28 4.36
CA LYS A 65 9.18 -2.80 3.21
C LYS A 65 7.99 -3.74 2.93
N GLY A 66 8.22 -5.04 3.01
CA GLY A 66 7.18 -6.06 2.85
C GLY A 66 6.11 -5.99 3.94
N SER A 67 6.49 -5.77 5.21
CA SER A 67 5.51 -5.62 6.31
C SER A 67 4.65 -4.37 6.12
N LYS A 68 5.26 -3.23 5.79
CA LYS A 68 4.53 -1.99 5.49
C LYS A 68 3.50 -2.17 4.37
N SER A 69 3.87 -2.85 3.28
CA SER A 69 2.93 -3.15 2.19
C SER A 69 1.78 -4.06 2.65
N ARG A 70 2.07 -5.10 3.45
CA ARG A 70 1.03 -5.98 4.02
C ARG A 70 0.08 -5.23 4.94
N ASP A 71 0.59 -4.32 5.76
CA ASP A 71 -0.24 -3.55 6.69
C ASP A 71 -1.13 -2.55 5.95
N GLN A 72 -0.63 -1.92 4.89
CA GLN A 72 -1.45 -1.10 4.01
C GLN A 72 -2.57 -1.91 3.35
N LEU A 73 -2.26 -3.12 2.85
CA LEU A 73 -3.27 -4.00 2.27
C LEU A 73 -4.35 -4.39 3.29
N LYS A 74 -3.96 -4.79 4.51
CA LYS A 74 -4.91 -5.09 5.60
C LYS A 74 -5.81 -3.90 5.93
N LYS A 75 -5.25 -2.69 5.97
CA LYS A 75 -6.01 -1.45 6.23
C LYS A 75 -7.04 -1.20 5.13
N GLN A 76 -6.68 -1.38 3.87
CA GLN A 76 -7.60 -1.24 2.74
C GLN A 76 -8.70 -2.32 2.77
N THR A 77 -8.36 -3.57 3.03
CA THR A 77 -9.34 -4.67 3.14
C THR A 77 -10.37 -4.41 4.24
N ARG A 78 -9.95 -3.89 5.40
CA ARG A 78 -10.87 -3.51 6.48
C ARG A 78 -11.84 -2.43 6.04
N LYS A 79 -11.34 -1.32 5.48
CA LYS A 79 -12.18 -0.24 4.95
C LYS A 79 -13.20 -0.73 3.92
N THR A 80 -12.76 -1.58 2.99
CA THR A 80 -13.64 -2.17 1.97
C THR A 80 -14.71 -3.06 2.60
N LYS A 81 -14.38 -3.82 3.64
CA LYS A 81 -15.35 -4.62 4.39
C LYS A 81 -16.38 -3.71 5.08
N ASP A 82 -15.92 -2.68 5.80
CA ASP A 82 -16.80 -1.75 6.52
C ASP A 82 -17.79 -1.07 5.56
N VAL A 83 -17.32 -0.62 4.39
CA VAL A 83 -18.20 -0.04 3.35
C VAL A 83 -19.19 -1.05 2.81
N LYS A 84 -18.78 -2.31 2.57
CA LYS A 84 -19.68 -3.37 2.11
C LYS A 84 -20.78 -3.68 3.12
N ASP A 85 -20.44 -3.71 4.41
CA ASP A 85 -21.39 -3.95 5.49
C ASP A 85 -22.40 -2.80 5.58
N LEU A 86 -21.94 -1.54 5.53
CA LEU A 86 -22.82 -0.36 5.49
C LEU A 86 -23.76 -0.34 4.27
N LEU A 87 -23.27 -0.75 3.09
CA LEU A 87 -24.10 -0.83 1.88
C LEU A 87 -25.18 -1.90 2.04
N ARG A 88 -24.84 -3.06 2.61
CA ARG A 88 -25.79 -4.14 2.87
C ARG A 88 -26.91 -3.67 3.81
N ASP A 89 -26.56 -2.99 4.89
CA ASP A 89 -27.55 -2.49 5.87
C ASP A 89 -28.49 -1.46 5.24
N ASN A 90 -27.96 -0.56 4.40
CA ASN A 90 -28.77 0.42 3.67
C ASN A 90 -29.73 -0.22 2.67
N ILE A 91 -29.29 -1.25 1.94
CA ILE A 91 -30.15 -1.99 1.00
C ILE A 91 -31.28 -2.68 1.77
N ASN A 92 -30.97 -3.35 2.88
CA ASN A 92 -31.97 -4.01 3.73
C ASN A 92 -33.00 -3.01 4.27
N ALA A 93 -32.55 -1.86 4.77
CA ALA A 93 -33.45 -0.81 5.26
C ALA A 93 -34.34 -0.25 4.13
N ASN A 94 -33.80 -0.06 2.93
CA ASN A 94 -34.57 0.38 1.77
C ASN A 94 -35.64 -0.63 1.35
N ASP A 95 -35.32 -1.93 1.37
CA ASP A 95 -36.28 -3.00 1.09
C ASP A 95 -37.44 -3.01 2.09
N ILE A 96 -37.13 -2.96 3.40
CA ILE A 96 -38.15 -2.89 4.47
C ILE A 96 -39.03 -1.66 4.29
N ARG A 97 -38.42 -0.49 4.03
CA ARG A 97 -39.17 0.76 3.77
C ARG A 97 -40.07 0.65 2.53
N GLY A 98 -39.57 0.04 1.46
CA GLY A 98 -40.35 -0.20 0.23
C GLY A 98 -41.57 -1.08 0.49
N LYS A 99 -41.37 -2.20 1.21
CA LYS A 99 -42.45 -3.11 1.61
C LYS A 99 -43.50 -2.43 2.48
N ALA A 100 -43.08 -1.67 3.50
CA ALA A 100 -43.99 -0.92 4.36
C ALA A 100 -44.80 0.14 3.59
N ARG A 101 -44.15 0.90 2.70
CA ARG A 101 -44.82 1.88 1.81
C ARG A 101 -45.86 1.22 0.91
N SER A 102 -45.52 0.07 0.31
CA SER A 102 -46.44 -0.69 -0.54
C SER A 102 -47.66 -1.17 0.26
N LYS A 103 -47.43 -1.69 1.48
CA LYS A 103 -48.48 -2.14 2.39
C LYS A 103 -49.43 -1.01 2.77
N ILE A 104 -48.90 0.14 3.21
CA ILE A 104 -49.70 1.33 3.52
C ILE A 104 -50.52 1.74 2.30
N ARG A 105 -49.90 1.84 1.12
CA ARG A 105 -50.59 2.21 -0.14
C ARG A 105 -51.77 1.29 -0.45
N SER A 106 -51.62 -0.02 -0.20
CA SER A 106 -52.69 -1.00 -0.39
C SER A 106 -53.84 -0.86 0.60
N GLU A 107 -53.56 -0.50 1.85
CA GLU A 107 -54.57 -0.34 2.90
C GLU A 107 -55.39 0.93 2.73
N ILE A 108 -54.77 2.02 2.23
CA ILE A 108 -55.45 3.30 1.98
C ILE A 108 -56.08 3.39 0.58
N GLY A 109 -56.16 2.28 -0.16
CA GLY A 109 -56.83 2.23 -1.47
C GLY A 109 -56.14 2.98 -2.60
N LEU A 110 -54.87 3.41 -2.44
CA LEU A 110 -54.09 4.12 -3.47
C LEU A 110 -53.45 3.18 -4.51
N THR A 111 -54.05 2.01 -4.75
CA THR A 111 -53.67 1.10 -5.83
C THR A 111 -54.43 1.52 -7.08
N TYR A 112 -53.77 2.25 -7.97
CA TYR A 112 -54.41 2.85 -9.16
C TYR A 112 -55.26 1.85 -9.95
N HIS A 113 -56.58 2.08 -9.92
CA HIS A 113 -57.31 2.61 -11.06
C HIS A 113 -58.24 3.70 -10.54
N ASP A 114 -57.74 4.94 -10.43
CA ASP A 114 -58.61 6.09 -10.21
C ASP A 114 -58.57 6.97 -11.48
N PRO A 115 -59.60 6.92 -12.34
CA PRO A 115 -59.66 7.66 -13.60
C PRO A 115 -59.61 9.18 -13.42
N LEU A 116 -59.82 9.69 -12.20
CA LEU A 116 -59.95 11.12 -11.92
C LEU A 116 -58.63 11.89 -11.86
N ILE A 117 -57.48 11.22 -11.69
CA ILE A 117 -56.18 11.90 -11.68
C ILE A 117 -55.67 12.19 -13.10
N ALA A 118 -56.09 11.41 -14.10
CA ALA A 118 -55.77 11.69 -15.51
C ALA A 118 -56.40 13.02 -15.98
N THR A 119 -57.53 13.42 -15.41
CA THR A 119 -58.24 14.63 -15.84
C THR A 119 -57.57 15.93 -15.36
N ILE A 120 -56.82 15.90 -14.25
CA ILE A 120 -56.22 17.12 -13.67
C ILE A 120 -54.95 17.54 -14.43
N GLU A 121 -54.21 16.62 -15.05
CA GLU A 121 -53.05 16.98 -15.88
C GLU A 121 -53.43 17.50 -17.28
N ASP A 122 -54.62 17.16 -17.80
CA ASP A 122 -55.11 17.67 -19.10
C ASP A 122 -55.83 19.04 -18.99
N GLU A 123 -56.34 19.43 -17.82
CA GLU A 123 -56.98 20.75 -17.61
C GLU A 123 -55.99 21.91 -17.32
N LEU A 124 -54.70 21.62 -17.16
CA LEU A 124 -53.65 22.62 -16.90
C LEU A 124 -52.74 22.91 -18.11
N ARG A 125 -53.19 22.57 -19.33
CA ARG A 125 -52.47 22.86 -20.58
C ARG A 125 -53.13 23.94 -21.44
#